data_AF-A0A7F5RD58-F1
#
_entry.id   AF-A0A7F5RD58-F1
#
_cell.length_a   1.000
_cell.length_b   1.000
_cell.length_c   1.000
_cell.angle_alpha   90.00
_cell.angle_beta   90.00
_cell.angle_gamma   90.00
#
_symmetry.space_group_name_H-M   'P 1'
#
loop_
_entity.id
_entity.type
_entity.pdbx_description
1 polymer ?
#
loop_
_entity_poly.entity_id
_entity_poly.type
_entity_poly.pdbx_seq_one_letter_code
_entity_poly.pdbx_strand_id
1 'polypeptide(L)'
;MVEWTEHFAKQMGGKVVEETRQLGKEEKIEKNEDQEITQEEVEQVIKKLKKKKAAGEDKITNEAWIYGGKELQENLQGILNKIWNGDEDLPEEWKMGIIKPIFKKGDRHKPENYRGITLMNTGYKIYAEILRKRLEKEK
;
A
#
# COMPACT_ATOMS: atom_id res chain seq x y z
N MET A 1 12.87 0.18 -22.94
CA MET A 1 12.28 -0.29 -21.66
C MET A 1 13.22 -0.01 -20.49
N VAL A 2 14.52 -0.34 -20.64
CA VAL A 2 15.59 -0.09 -19.66
C VAL A 2 15.67 1.37 -19.19
N GLU A 3 15.63 2.35 -20.09
CA GLU A 3 15.69 3.78 -19.71
C GLU A 3 14.53 4.23 -18.82
N TRP A 4 13.34 3.62 -18.98
CA TRP A 4 12.15 3.96 -18.21
C TRP A 4 12.22 3.38 -16.80
N THR A 5 12.66 2.13 -16.68
CA THR A 5 12.85 1.46 -15.38
C THR A 5 13.96 2.12 -14.59
N GLU A 6 15.08 2.47 -15.23
CA GLU A 6 16.20 3.17 -14.58
C GLU A 6 15.79 4.56 -14.08
N HIS A 7 15.05 5.32 -14.89
CA HIS A 7 14.57 6.63 -14.52
C HIS A 7 13.73 6.62 -13.24
N PHE A 8 12.72 5.75 -13.18
CA PHE A 8 11.83 5.70 -12.01
C PHE A 8 12.46 4.99 -10.81
N ALA A 9 13.30 3.98 -11.01
CA ALA A 9 14.04 3.35 -9.93
C ALA A 9 14.94 4.37 -9.21
N LYS A 10 15.70 5.17 -9.98
CA LYS A 10 16.51 6.27 -9.43
C LYS A 10 15.66 7.28 -8.66
N GLN A 11 14.48 7.63 -9.18
CA GLN A 11 13.57 8.57 -8.50
C GLN A 11 13.10 8.05 -7.12
N MET A 12 12.90 6.75 -6.99
CA MET A 12 12.45 6.11 -5.75
C MET A 12 13.59 5.84 -4.76
N GLY A 13 14.82 6.31 -5.05
CA GLY A 13 16.01 6.00 -4.26
C GLY A 13 16.48 4.55 -4.37
N GLY A 14 15.92 3.79 -5.33
CA GLY A 14 16.31 2.42 -5.63
C GLY A 14 17.48 2.38 -6.60
N LYS A 15 18.44 1.47 -6.35
CA LYS A 15 19.29 0.96 -7.44
C LYS A 15 18.39 0.09 -8.34
N VAL A 16 18.60 0.12 -9.65
CA VAL A 16 18.01 -0.89 -10.55
C VAL A 16 18.76 -2.17 -10.25
N VAL A 17 18.18 -3.00 -9.40
CA VAL A 17 18.73 -4.29 -9.06
C VAL A 17 17.83 -5.30 -9.75
N GLU A 18 18.37 -6.05 -10.71
CA GLU A 18 17.72 -7.27 -11.24
C GLU A 18 17.66 -8.39 -10.20
N GLU A 19 18.23 -8.17 -9.01
CA GLU A 19 18.15 -9.06 -7.86
C GLU A 19 17.24 -8.49 -6.77
N THR A 20 16.32 -9.35 -6.33
CA THR A 20 15.47 -9.18 -5.16
C THR A 20 16.29 -8.66 -3.99
N ARG A 21 15.97 -7.46 -3.50
CA ARG A 21 16.51 -6.96 -2.24
C ARG A 21 16.04 -7.93 -1.15
N GLN A 22 16.95 -8.75 -0.62
CA GLN A 22 16.67 -9.50 0.60
C GLN A 22 16.36 -8.45 1.68
N LEU A 23 15.09 -8.39 2.09
CA LEU A 23 14.70 -7.71 3.31
C LEU A 23 15.55 -8.32 4.43
N GLY A 24 16.21 -7.44 5.20
CA GLY A 24 17.02 -7.87 6.34
C GLY A 24 16.22 -8.76 7.28
N LYS A 25 16.93 -9.66 7.97
CA LYS A 25 16.37 -10.63 8.93
C LYS A 25 15.15 -10.05 9.67
N GLU A 26 14.04 -10.77 9.61
CA GLU A 26 12.84 -10.56 10.41
C GLU A 26 13.25 -10.42 11.89
N GLU A 27 13.27 -9.18 12.37
CA GLU A 27 13.26 -8.93 13.80
C GLU A 27 11.87 -9.30 14.29
N LYS A 28 11.79 -10.19 15.29
CA LYS A 28 10.53 -10.48 15.98
C LYS A 28 9.99 -9.15 16.49
N ILE A 29 8.91 -8.69 15.89
CA ILE A 29 8.15 -7.53 16.35
C ILE A 29 7.66 -7.91 17.76
N GLU A 30 8.14 -7.21 18.78
CA GLU A 30 7.61 -7.36 20.14
C GLU A 30 6.10 -7.12 20.09
N LYS A 31 5.32 -7.95 20.78
CA LYS A 31 3.86 -7.78 20.83
C LYS A 31 3.54 -6.36 21.26
N ASN A 32 2.90 -5.60 20.37
CA ASN A 32 2.42 -4.27 20.70
C ASN A 32 1.40 -4.40 21.84
N GLU A 33 1.67 -3.75 22.97
CA GLU A 33 0.72 -3.65 24.10
C GLU A 33 -0.47 -2.71 23.80
N ASP A 34 -0.50 -2.13 22.60
CA ASP A 34 -1.55 -1.26 22.10
C ASP A 34 -2.85 -2.00 21.78
N GLN A 35 -3.97 -1.27 21.84
CA GLN A 35 -5.28 -1.79 21.48
C GLN A 35 -5.31 -2.32 20.04
N GLU A 36 -5.93 -3.49 19.85
CA GLU A 36 -6.20 -4.08 18.53
C GLU A 36 -6.89 -3.07 17.60
N ILE A 37 -6.73 -3.27 16.29
CA ILE A 37 -7.45 -2.52 15.28
C ILE A 37 -8.94 -2.83 15.40
N THR A 38 -9.72 -1.79 15.69
CA THR A 38 -11.16 -1.89 15.88
C THR A 38 -11.89 -1.91 14.54
N GLN A 39 -13.07 -2.53 14.51
CA GLN A 39 -13.92 -2.53 13.32
C GLN A 39 -14.32 -1.10 12.91
N GLU A 40 -14.56 -0.22 13.89
CA GLU A 40 -14.86 1.19 13.64
C GLU A 40 -13.73 1.90 12.89
N GLU A 41 -12.46 1.63 13.22
CA GLU A 41 -11.32 2.21 12.50
C GLU A 41 -11.31 1.82 11.03
N VAL A 42 -11.52 0.52 10.75
CA VAL A 42 -11.60 -0.02 9.39
C VAL A 42 -12.75 0.60 8.63
N GLU A 43 -13.96 0.61 9.22
CA GLU A 43 -15.14 1.21 8.60
C GLU A 43 -14.97 2.69 8.28
N GLN A 44 -14.38 3.46 9.20
CA GLN A 44 -14.14 4.88 9.00
C GLN A 44 -13.17 5.16 7.85
N VAL A 45 -12.18 4.29 7.64
CA VAL A 45 -11.27 4.41 6.51
C VAL A 45 -11.98 4.04 5.21
N ILE A 46 -12.72 2.92 5.19
CA ILE A 46 -13.44 2.46 4.00
C ILE A 46 -14.50 3.47 3.54
N LYS A 47 -15.25 4.06 4.48
CA LYS A 47 -16.24 5.12 4.19
C LYS A 47 -15.62 6.35 3.52
N LYS A 48 -14.33 6.62 3.74
CA LYS A 48 -13.59 7.75 3.14
C LYS A 48 -12.92 7.40 1.81
N LEU A 49 -12.93 6.13 1.39
CA LEU A 49 -12.36 5.74 0.10
C LEU A 49 -13.09 6.41 -1.05
N LYS A 50 -12.32 7.02 -1.96
CA LYS A 50 -12.87 7.60 -3.19
C LYS A 50 -13.13 6.49 -4.20
N LYS A 51 -14.29 6.53 -4.85
CA LYS A 51 -14.65 5.63 -5.96
C LYS A 51 -13.84 5.95 -7.22
N LYS A 52 -13.86 5.05 -8.21
CA LYS A 52 -13.20 5.15 -9.51
C LYS A 52 -11.69 5.36 -9.39
N LYS A 53 -11.08 4.69 -8.42
CA LYS A 53 -9.62 4.67 -8.25
C LYS A 53 -9.06 3.40 -8.88
N ALA A 54 -7.85 3.53 -9.44
CA ALA A 54 -7.14 2.39 -9.98
C ALA A 54 -6.79 1.40 -8.86
N ALA A 55 -7.02 0.12 -9.12
CA ALA A 55 -6.59 -0.97 -8.26
C ALA A 55 -5.06 -1.13 -8.28
N GLY A 56 -4.54 -1.86 -7.29
CA GLY A 56 -3.16 -2.32 -7.29
C GLY A 56 -2.97 -3.56 -8.15
N GLU A 57 -1.93 -4.33 -7.86
CA GLU A 57 -1.61 -5.59 -8.54
C GLU A 57 -2.71 -6.65 -8.32
N ASP A 58 -3.35 -6.62 -7.13
CA ASP A 58 -4.45 -7.51 -6.74
C ASP A 58 -5.74 -7.31 -7.56
N LYS A 59 -5.84 -6.23 -8.34
CA LYS A 59 -7.03 -5.83 -9.11
C LYS A 59 -8.26 -5.56 -8.24
N ILE A 60 -8.12 -5.47 -6.92
CA ILE A 60 -9.21 -5.17 -5.99
C ILE A 60 -9.39 -3.65 -5.90
N THR A 61 -10.52 -3.18 -6.42
CA THR A 61 -10.89 -1.77 -6.43
C THR A 61 -11.44 -1.32 -5.07
N ASN A 62 -11.47 0.00 -4.84
CA ASN A 62 -12.08 0.56 -3.64
C ASN A 62 -13.56 0.17 -3.51
N GLU A 63 -14.26 0.02 -4.62
CA GLU A 63 -15.67 -0.38 -4.68
C GLU A 63 -15.92 -1.75 -4.05
N ALA A 64 -14.99 -2.70 -4.21
CA ALA A 64 -15.10 -4.00 -3.57
C ALA A 64 -15.18 -3.88 -2.03
N TRP A 65 -14.38 -3.00 -1.44
CA TRP A 65 -14.38 -2.75 0.00
C TRP A 65 -15.60 -1.95 0.47
N ILE A 66 -16.05 -0.99 -0.35
CA ILE A 66 -17.22 -0.15 -0.04
C ILE A 66 -18.51 -0.96 -0.08
N TYR A 67 -18.67 -1.85 -1.06
CA TYR A 67 -19.90 -2.61 -1.29
C TYR A 67 -19.85 -4.05 -0.82
N GLY A 68 -18.68 -4.57 -0.44
CA GLY A 68 -18.48 -5.95 0.00
C GLY A 68 -19.09 -6.29 1.36
N GLY A 69 -19.73 -5.33 2.03
CA GLY A 69 -20.45 -5.54 3.27
C GLY A 69 -19.54 -5.71 4.49
N LYS A 70 -20.18 -5.93 5.65
CA LYS A 70 -19.49 -5.97 6.95
C LYS A 70 -18.55 -7.18 7.06
N GLU A 71 -18.98 -8.33 6.56
CA GLU A 71 -18.21 -9.58 6.61
C GLU A 71 -16.84 -9.44 5.92
N LEU A 72 -16.78 -8.81 4.74
CA LEU A 72 -15.51 -8.56 4.06
C LEU A 72 -14.59 -7.63 4.88
N GLN A 73 -15.17 -6.65 5.56
CA GLN A 73 -14.44 -5.68 6.37
C GLN A 73 -13.91 -6.32 7.66
N GLU A 74 -14.70 -7.19 8.30
CA GLU A 74 -14.29 -7.99 9.46
C GLU A 74 -13.17 -8.97 9.10
N ASN A 75 -13.25 -9.61 7.92
CA ASN A 75 -12.18 -10.46 7.41
C ASN A 75 -10.88 -9.66 7.19
N LEU A 76 -10.99 -8.45 6.62
CA LEU A 76 -9.84 -7.55 6.50
C LEU A 76 -9.27 -7.17 7.87
N GLN A 77 -10.13 -6.79 8.83
CA GLN A 77 -9.72 -6.45 10.19
C GLN A 77 -8.93 -7.59 10.83
N GLY A 78 -9.40 -8.84 10.70
CA GLY A 78 -8.69 -10.01 11.21
C GLY A 78 -7.27 -10.14 10.63
N ILE A 79 -7.11 -9.93 9.32
CA ILE A 79 -5.78 -9.91 8.67
C ILE A 79 -4.93 -8.77 9.22
N LEU A 80 -5.49 -7.57 9.35
CA LEU A 80 -4.76 -6.41 9.86
C LEU A 80 -4.31 -6.59 11.32
N ASN A 81 -5.12 -7.25 12.16
CA ASN A 81 -4.75 -7.52 13.55
C ASN A 81 -3.62 -8.53 13.67
N LYS A 82 -3.62 -9.59 12.84
CA LYS A 82 -2.49 -10.52 12.80
C LYS A 82 -1.19 -9.83 12.40
N ILE A 83 -1.27 -8.92 11.42
CA ILE A 83 -0.12 -8.10 11.00
C ILE A 83 0.32 -7.15 12.13
N TRP A 84 -0.65 -6.50 12.81
CA TRP A 84 -0.40 -5.57 13.90
C TRP A 84 0.26 -6.22 15.13
N ASN A 85 -0.15 -7.45 15.44
CA ASN A 85 0.33 -8.23 16.58
C ASN A 85 1.67 -8.92 16.30
N GLY A 86 2.15 -8.89 15.05
CA GLY A 86 3.35 -9.60 14.62
C GLY A 86 3.15 -11.12 14.43
N ASP A 87 1.90 -11.58 14.32
CA ASP A 87 1.57 -12.99 14.08
C ASP A 87 1.77 -13.37 12.60
N GLU A 88 1.58 -12.41 11.68
CA GLU A 88 1.81 -12.56 10.25
C GLU A 88 2.58 -11.35 9.69
N ASP A 89 3.43 -11.59 8.69
CA ASP A 89 4.07 -10.51 7.94
C ASP A 89 3.10 -9.83 6.97
N LEU A 90 3.48 -8.62 6.51
CA LEU A 90 2.79 -7.99 5.39
C LEU A 90 2.76 -8.92 4.17
N PRO A 91 1.61 -9.07 3.49
CA PRO A 91 1.55 -9.83 2.24
C PRO A 91 2.58 -9.31 1.23
N GLU A 92 3.26 -10.22 0.52
CA GLU A 92 4.28 -9.85 -0.47
C GLU A 92 3.72 -8.91 -1.54
N GLU A 93 2.45 -9.10 -1.94
CA GLU A 93 1.76 -8.23 -2.88
C GLU A 93 1.61 -6.78 -2.37
N TRP A 94 1.57 -6.58 -1.05
CA TRP A 94 1.48 -5.25 -0.43
C TRP A 94 2.84 -4.57 -0.31
N LYS A 95 3.93 -5.35 -0.36
CA LYS A 95 5.31 -4.84 -0.41
C LYS A 95 5.68 -4.34 -1.82
N MET A 96 4.88 -4.72 -2.83
CA MET A 96 5.08 -4.32 -4.23
C MET A 96 4.07 -3.25 -4.68
N GLY A 97 4.43 -2.51 -5.74
CA GLY A 97 3.54 -1.52 -6.34
C GLY A 97 3.86 -1.28 -7.81
N ILE A 98 2.82 -1.00 -8.61
CA ILE A 98 2.98 -0.76 -10.05
C ILE A 98 3.24 0.72 -10.30
N ILE A 99 4.36 1.04 -10.96
CA ILE A 99 4.62 2.42 -11.39
C ILE A 99 3.92 2.68 -12.73
N LYS A 100 3.01 3.66 -12.75
CA LYS A 100 2.39 4.18 -13.96
C LYS A 100 2.94 5.57 -14.30
N PRO A 101 3.64 5.74 -15.43
CA PRO A 101 4.10 7.04 -15.86
C PRO A 101 2.94 7.89 -16.38
N ILE A 102 2.84 9.12 -15.89
CA ILE A 102 1.88 10.13 -16.36
C ILE A 102 2.64 11.29 -16.96
N PHE A 103 2.33 11.60 -18.22
CA PHE A 103 2.98 12.70 -18.93
C PHE A 103 2.75 14.03 -18.20
N LYS A 104 3.82 14.82 -18.01
CA LYS A 104 3.73 16.19 -17.47
C LYS A 104 3.80 17.22 -18.60
N LYS A 105 4.94 17.34 -19.29
CA LYS A 105 5.23 18.36 -20.30
C LYS A 105 6.50 18.02 -21.09
N GLY A 106 6.70 18.63 -22.26
CA GLY A 106 7.90 18.45 -23.09
C GLY A 106 7.76 17.33 -24.10
N ASP A 107 8.88 16.70 -24.44
CA ASP A 107 8.95 15.59 -25.39
C ASP A 107 8.40 14.30 -24.77
N ARG A 108 7.42 13.67 -25.44
CA ARG A 108 6.77 12.43 -25.00
C ARG A 108 7.67 11.21 -25.08
N HIS A 109 8.80 11.29 -25.78
CA HIS A 109 9.74 10.19 -25.89
C HIS A 109 10.75 10.14 -24.73
N LYS A 110 10.80 11.16 -23.87
CA LYS A 110 11.76 11.23 -22.75
C LYS A 110 11.12 10.87 -21.41
N PRO A 111 11.65 9.89 -20.65
CA PRO A 111 11.13 9.51 -19.33
C PRO A 111 11.06 10.67 -18.33
N GLU A 112 12.03 11.59 -18.37
CA GLU A 112 12.11 12.78 -17.51
C GLU A 112 10.91 13.72 -17.63
N ASN A 113 10.13 13.60 -18.72
CA ASN A 113 8.92 14.36 -19.00
C ASN A 113 7.64 13.69 -18.48
N TYR A 114 7.80 12.66 -17.65
CA TYR A 114 6.73 11.96 -16.96
C TYR A 114 6.91 12.07 -15.45
N ARG A 115 5.81 11.87 -14.72
CA ARG A 115 5.83 11.61 -13.28
C ARG A 115 5.38 10.18 -13.03
N GLY A 116 6.09 9.44 -12.21
CA GLY A 116 5.66 8.11 -11.79
C GLY A 116 4.58 8.23 -10.71
N ILE A 117 3.47 7.50 -10.87
CA ILE A 117 2.51 7.27 -9.80
C ILE A 117 2.51 5.79 -9.46
N THR A 118 2.70 5.46 -8.18
CA THR A 118 2.65 4.08 -7.71
C THR A 118 1.21 3.69 -7.38
N LEU A 119 0.75 2.61 -8.00
CA LEU A 119 -0.50 1.95 -7.68
C LEU A 119 -0.22 0.86 -6.64
N MET A 120 -0.63 1.12 -5.40
CA MET A 120 -0.59 0.14 -4.30
C MET A 120 -1.94 -0.57 -4.14
N ASN A 121 -1.91 -1.78 -3.59
CA ASN A 121 -3.11 -2.53 -3.22
C ASN A 121 -3.97 -1.75 -2.22
N THR A 122 -5.29 -1.92 -2.33
CA THR A 122 -6.22 -1.12 -1.52
C THR A 122 -6.18 -1.52 -0.05
N GLY A 123 -6.02 -2.81 0.26
CA GLY A 123 -5.86 -3.29 1.63
C GLY A 123 -4.67 -2.65 2.34
N TYR A 124 -3.50 -2.56 1.67
CA TYR A 124 -2.34 -1.85 2.19
C TYR A 124 -2.63 -0.38 2.50
N LYS A 125 -3.31 0.33 1.59
CA LYS A 125 -3.67 1.75 1.82
C LYS A 125 -4.62 1.91 3.00
N ILE A 126 -5.54 0.98 3.20
CA ILE A 126 -6.45 0.98 4.36
C ILE A 126 -5.62 0.85 5.64
N TYR A 127 -4.73 -0.13 5.70
CA TYR A 127 -3.85 -0.33 6.86
C TYR A 127 -2.99 0.90 7.15
N ALA A 128 -2.27 1.42 6.16
CA ALA A 128 -1.44 2.60 6.31
C ALA A 128 -2.22 3.84 6.80
N GLU A 129 -3.46 4.02 6.35
CA GLU A 129 -4.32 5.12 6.80
C GLU A 129 -4.79 4.94 8.25
N ILE A 130 -5.01 3.70 8.71
CA ILE A 130 -5.30 3.42 10.13
C ILE A 130 -4.09 3.80 10.98
N LEU A 131 -2.89 3.33 10.61
CA LEU A 131 -1.65 3.65 11.30
C LEU A 131 -1.40 5.16 11.38
N ARG A 132 -1.59 5.86 10.25
CA ARG A 132 -1.47 7.33 10.18
C ARG A 132 -2.37 8.02 11.20
N LYS A 133 -3.63 7.59 11.32
CA LYS A 133 -4.58 8.16 12.28
C LYS A 133 -4.23 7.86 13.74
N ARG A 134 -3.67 6.69 14.03
CA ARG A 134 -3.19 6.34 15.39
C ARG A 134 -2.03 7.26 15.79
N LEU A 135 -1.04 7.39 14.92
CA LEU A 135 0.11 8.29 15.11
C LEU A 135 -0.28 9.77 15.25
N GLU A 136 -1.36 10.22 14.61
CA GLU A 136 -1.86 11.59 14.77
C GLU A 136 -2.51 11.84 16.14
N LYS A 137 -3.03 10.81 16.81
CA LYS A 137 -3.66 10.94 18.14
C LYS A 137 -2.64 10.97 19.28
N GLU A 138 -1.42 10.50 19.03
CA GLU A 138 -0.31 10.49 19.99
C GLU A 138 0.42 11.84 20.08
N LYS A 139 0.08 12.80 19.21
CA LYS A 139 0.60 14.18 19.24
C LYS A 139 -0.27 15.11 20.07
#